data_AF-A0A0G3G3H4-F1
#
_entry.id   AF-A0A0G3G3H4-F1
#
_cell.length_a   1.000
_cell.length_b   1.000
_cell.length_c   1.000
_cell.angle_alpha   90.00
_cell.angle_beta   90.00
_cell.angle_gamma   90.00
#
_symmetry.space_group_name_H-M   'P 1'
#
loop_
_entity.id
_entity.type
_entity.pdbx_description
1 polymer ?
#
loop_
_entity_poly.entity_id
_entity_poly.type
_entity_poly.pdbx_seq_one_letter_code
_entity_poly.pdbx_strand_id
1 'polypeptide(L)'
;MWWLRAFLLLGLLSSVACSAEPRLTDLEEAVRAGDERNGDLQFTLQGQPGEEITLDISELSGVESNIEMFRLLLHVADRLDAQDGGRTRLLLSSFGEDRVIVPAEEIQRLGAAFPDENPMYLLRTFPQHVQDLNGQSLFPERRGGLLAVSRLQMEDFGEFGRIWITDPYLERQAPQDPIHYRDEEAF
;
A
#
# COMPACT_ATOMS: atom_id res chain seq x y z
N MET A 1 -51.55 13.84 -47.04
CA MET A 1 -51.00 12.48 -46.78
C MET A 1 -49.50 12.68 -46.60
N TRP A 2 -49.00 12.76 -45.35
CA TRP A 2 -48.54 11.61 -44.55
C TRP A 2 -47.19 11.08 -45.14
N TRP A 3 -46.00 11.08 -44.52
CA TRP A 3 -45.45 11.48 -43.22
C TRP A 3 -43.92 11.70 -43.31
N LEU A 4 -43.39 12.34 -42.28
CA LEU A 4 -42.00 12.43 -41.80
C LEU A 4 -41.06 11.26 -42.18
N ARG A 5 -39.83 11.60 -42.58
CA ARG A 5 -38.67 10.71 -42.54
C ARG A 5 -38.12 10.64 -41.11
N ALA A 6 -38.00 9.42 -40.61
CA ALA A 6 -37.52 9.08 -39.28
C ALA A 6 -36.06 9.50 -39.04
N PHE A 7 -35.83 10.14 -37.90
CA PHE A 7 -34.52 10.33 -37.29
C PHE A 7 -34.04 8.98 -36.72
N LEU A 8 -32.90 8.47 -37.21
CA LEU A 8 -32.14 7.41 -36.55
C LEU A 8 -31.14 8.08 -35.60
N LEU A 9 -31.54 8.21 -34.33
CA LEU A 9 -30.63 8.49 -33.23
C LEU A 9 -29.96 7.17 -32.83
N LEU A 10 -28.75 6.95 -33.32
CA LEU A 10 -27.87 5.89 -32.82
C LEU A 10 -27.31 6.33 -31.47
N GLY A 11 -27.99 5.96 -30.38
CA GLY A 11 -27.50 6.16 -29.03
C GLY A 11 -26.39 5.15 -28.73
N LEU A 12 -25.14 5.59 -28.78
CA LEU A 12 -24.01 4.89 -28.15
C LEU A 12 -24.18 5.02 -26.63
N LEU A 13 -24.80 4.01 -26.03
CA LEU A 13 -24.74 3.77 -24.58
C LEU A 13 -23.34 3.26 -24.27
N SER A 14 -22.40 4.16 -24.02
CA SER A 14 -21.16 3.84 -23.33
C SER A 14 -21.52 3.55 -21.87
N SER A 15 -21.87 2.30 -21.58
CA SER A 15 -21.89 1.79 -20.21
C SER A 15 -20.46 1.83 -19.69
N VAL A 16 -20.15 2.85 -18.90
CA VAL A 16 -19.03 2.79 -17.94
C VAL A 16 -19.46 1.73 -16.93
N ALA A 17 -19.02 0.49 -17.17
CA ALA A 17 -19.02 -0.52 -16.13
C ALA A 17 -17.97 -0.07 -15.11
N CYS A 18 -18.40 0.51 -13.98
CA CYS A 18 -17.62 0.41 -12.76
C CYS A 18 -17.51 -1.08 -12.46
N SER A 19 -16.48 -1.74 -12.98
CA SER A 19 -16.12 -3.07 -12.54
C SER A 19 -15.54 -2.90 -11.15
N ALA A 20 -16.34 -3.17 -10.12
CA ALA A 20 -15.78 -3.38 -8.79
C ALA A 20 -14.81 -4.55 -8.90
N GLU A 21 -13.56 -4.34 -8.50
CA GLU A 21 -12.55 -5.40 -8.54
C GLU A 21 -12.97 -6.57 -7.64
N PRO A 22 -12.61 -7.81 -8.01
CA PRO A 22 -12.98 -8.96 -7.21
C PRO A 22 -12.25 -8.91 -5.86
N ARG A 23 -13.01 -9.18 -4.78
CA ARG A 23 -12.45 -9.35 -3.44
C ARG A 23 -11.75 -10.69 -3.32
N LEU A 24 -10.59 -10.71 -2.68
CA LEU A 24 -9.72 -11.88 -2.52
C LEU A 24 -9.89 -12.49 -1.12
N THR A 25 -11.12 -12.88 -0.78
CA THR A 25 -11.49 -13.37 0.57
C THR A 25 -10.63 -14.55 1.02
N ASP A 26 -10.29 -15.48 0.13
CA ASP A 26 -9.45 -16.64 0.47
C ASP A 26 -8.04 -16.20 0.90
N LEU A 27 -7.48 -15.18 0.23
CA LEU A 27 -6.18 -14.61 0.58
C LEU A 27 -6.26 -13.83 1.91
N GLU A 28 -7.33 -13.05 2.11
CA GLU A 28 -7.58 -12.36 3.38
C GLU A 28 -7.65 -13.35 4.56
N GLU A 29 -8.41 -14.44 4.42
CA GLU A 29 -8.54 -15.48 5.44
C GLU A 29 -7.18 -16.16 5.69
N ALA A 30 -6.44 -16.46 4.62
CA ALA A 30 -5.12 -17.06 4.71
C ALA A 30 -4.11 -16.16 5.48
N VAL A 31 -4.13 -14.84 5.24
CA VAL A 31 -3.31 -13.85 5.96
C VAL A 31 -3.72 -13.73 7.42
N ARG A 32 -5.03 -13.76 7.73
CA ARG A 32 -5.54 -13.73 9.11
C ARG A 32 -5.17 -15.00 9.88
N ALA A 33 -5.28 -16.16 9.24
CA ALA A 33 -4.90 -17.44 9.84
C ALA A 33 -3.39 -17.61 10.04
N GLY A 34 -2.56 -16.83 9.31
CA GLY A 34 -1.10 -16.87 9.41
C GLY A 34 -0.53 -16.28 10.69
N ASP A 35 -1.26 -15.36 11.34
CA ASP A 35 -0.82 -14.68 12.56
C ASP A 35 -2.03 -14.16 13.34
N GLU A 36 -2.21 -14.63 14.58
CA GLU A 36 -3.36 -14.27 15.42
C GLU A 36 -3.54 -12.75 15.60
N ARG A 37 -2.45 -11.98 15.53
CA ARG A 37 -2.47 -10.52 15.64
C ARG A 37 -3.10 -9.83 14.42
N ASN A 38 -3.35 -10.55 13.34
CA ASN A 38 -4.12 -10.05 12.19
C ASN A 38 -5.64 -10.19 12.40
N GLY A 39 -6.08 -10.93 13.43
CA GLY A 39 -7.49 -11.25 13.64
C GLY A 39 -8.39 -10.00 13.77
N ASP A 40 -7.92 -8.99 14.49
CA ASP A 40 -8.69 -7.78 14.80
C ASP A 40 -8.53 -6.66 13.76
N LEU A 41 -7.56 -6.77 12.84
CA LEU A 41 -7.28 -5.74 11.85
C LEU A 41 -8.39 -5.65 10.80
N GLN A 42 -8.89 -4.44 10.55
CA GLN A 42 -9.92 -4.19 9.52
C GLN A 42 -9.25 -3.84 8.19
N PHE A 43 -9.05 -4.87 7.34
CA PHE A 43 -8.47 -4.72 6.02
C PHE A 43 -9.22 -5.55 4.98
N THR A 44 -9.10 -5.14 3.72
CA THR A 44 -9.56 -5.90 2.56
C THR A 44 -8.47 -6.04 1.51
N LEU A 45 -8.56 -7.10 0.70
CA LEU A 45 -7.72 -7.34 -0.47
C LEU A 45 -8.62 -7.43 -1.70
N GLN A 46 -8.36 -6.59 -2.70
CA GLN A 46 -9.15 -6.53 -3.93
C GLN A 46 -8.21 -6.44 -5.14
N GLY A 47 -8.62 -6.97 -6.28
CA GLY A 47 -7.82 -6.90 -7.51
C GLY A 47 -7.46 -8.27 -8.06
N GLN A 48 -6.35 -8.36 -8.76
CA GLN A 48 -5.95 -9.55 -9.51
C GLN A 48 -4.51 -9.98 -9.17
N PRO A 49 -4.31 -11.16 -8.56
CA PRO A 49 -2.98 -11.74 -8.38
C PRO A 49 -2.23 -11.89 -9.71
N GLY A 50 -0.93 -11.60 -9.70
CA GLY A 50 -0.05 -11.50 -10.86
C GLY A 50 -0.12 -10.16 -11.59
N GLU A 51 -0.98 -9.24 -11.17
CA GLU A 51 -1.08 -7.88 -11.69
C GLU A 51 -0.98 -6.88 -10.53
N GLU A 52 -2.11 -6.46 -9.96
CA GLU A 52 -2.20 -5.50 -8.86
C GLU A 52 -3.26 -5.94 -7.85
N ILE A 53 -2.93 -5.78 -6.57
CA ILE A 53 -3.88 -5.96 -5.47
C ILE A 53 -3.86 -4.70 -4.61
N THR A 54 -5.04 -4.22 -4.28
CA THR A 54 -5.23 -3.17 -3.29
C THR A 54 -5.33 -3.77 -1.90
N LEU A 55 -4.43 -3.37 -1.00
CA LEU A 55 -4.53 -3.59 0.44
C LEU A 55 -5.09 -2.32 1.08
N ASP A 56 -6.39 -2.33 1.37
CA ASP A 56 -7.07 -1.21 2.02
C ASP A 56 -7.23 -1.47 3.51
N ILE A 57 -6.76 -0.52 4.33
CA ILE A 57 -7.06 -0.45 5.76
C ILE A 57 -8.35 0.35 5.92
N SER A 58 -9.47 -0.36 6.06
CA SER A 58 -10.80 0.24 6.00
C SER A 58 -11.22 0.93 7.30
N GLU A 59 -10.58 0.57 8.42
CA GLU A 59 -10.81 1.19 9.73
C GLU A 59 -9.57 1.04 10.61
N LEU A 60 -9.30 2.07 11.43
CA LEU A 60 -8.31 2.02 12.50
C LEU A 60 -9.05 2.18 13.83
N SER A 61 -8.86 1.24 14.75
CA SER A 61 -9.38 1.30 16.11
C SER A 61 -8.59 2.26 17.02
N GLY A 62 -7.50 2.84 16.49
CA GLY A 62 -6.67 3.85 17.17
C GLY A 62 -5.60 3.25 18.07
N VAL A 63 -5.43 1.93 18.05
CA VAL A 63 -4.35 1.20 18.75
C VAL A 63 -3.33 0.63 17.77
N GLU A 64 -3.61 0.64 16.47
CA GLU A 64 -2.73 0.12 15.44
C GLU A 64 -1.48 0.99 15.29
N SER A 65 -0.32 0.35 15.42
CA SER A 65 0.98 0.95 15.18
C SER A 65 1.47 0.73 13.75
N ASN A 66 2.37 1.60 13.27
CA ASN A 66 3.07 1.40 11.99
C ASN A 66 3.72 0.00 11.90
N ILE A 67 4.17 -0.54 13.03
CA ILE A 67 4.79 -1.87 13.12
C ILE A 67 3.77 -2.97 12.85
N GLU A 68 2.55 -2.86 13.36
CA GLU A 68 1.48 -3.84 13.12
C GLU A 68 1.01 -3.81 11.67
N MET A 69 0.89 -2.62 11.09
CA MET A 69 0.54 -2.45 9.68
C MET A 69 1.63 -2.99 8.76
N PHE A 70 2.90 -2.74 9.10
CA PHE A 70 4.02 -3.32 8.38
C PHE A 70 4.06 -4.85 8.52
N ARG A 71 3.76 -5.39 9.70
CA ARG A 71 3.66 -6.84 9.90
C ARG A 71 2.54 -7.45 9.03
N LEU A 72 1.38 -6.80 8.95
CA LEU A 72 0.30 -7.22 8.05
C LEU A 72 0.81 -7.25 6.59
N LEU A 73 1.50 -6.19 6.16
CA LEU A 73 2.09 -6.10 4.83
C LEU A 73 3.07 -7.26 4.56
N LEU A 74 3.92 -7.61 5.52
CA LEU A 74 4.85 -8.74 5.38
C LEU A 74 4.13 -10.07 5.19
N HIS A 75 3.05 -10.32 5.95
CA HIS A 75 2.23 -11.52 5.77
C HIS A 75 1.52 -11.54 4.40
N VAL A 76 1.04 -10.40 3.92
CA VAL A 76 0.48 -10.30 2.57
C VAL A 76 1.55 -10.61 1.52
N ALA A 77 2.75 -10.03 1.66
CA ALA A 77 3.85 -10.24 0.73
C ALA A 77 4.31 -11.71 0.69
N ASP A 78 4.43 -12.37 1.84
CA ASP A 78 4.74 -13.81 1.94
C ASP A 78 3.71 -14.68 1.20
N ARG A 79 2.41 -14.39 1.36
CA ARG A 79 1.37 -15.13 0.65
C ARG A 79 1.37 -14.89 -0.84
N LEU A 80 1.61 -13.66 -1.29
CA LEU A 80 1.70 -13.34 -2.72
C LEU A 80 2.94 -13.95 -3.36
N ASP A 81 4.08 -13.93 -2.67
CA ASP A 81 5.29 -14.60 -3.14
C ASP A 81 5.06 -16.11 -3.30
N ALA A 82 4.45 -16.76 -2.30
CA ALA A 82 4.11 -18.17 -2.37
C ALA A 82 3.08 -18.51 -3.48
N GLN A 83 2.13 -17.61 -3.75
CA GLN A 83 1.03 -17.86 -4.69
C GLN A 83 1.41 -17.60 -6.15
N ASP A 84 2.12 -16.50 -6.44
CA ASP A 84 2.39 -16.06 -7.80
C ASP A 84 3.87 -15.75 -8.10
N GLY A 85 4.76 -15.91 -7.11
CA GLY A 85 6.18 -15.62 -7.22
C GLY A 85 6.52 -14.13 -7.04
N GLY A 86 5.64 -13.37 -6.39
CA GLY A 86 5.84 -11.94 -6.09
C GLY A 86 5.70 -11.07 -7.34
N ARG A 87 4.89 -11.49 -8.31
CA ARG A 87 4.62 -10.73 -9.54
C ARG A 87 3.53 -9.68 -9.35
N THR A 88 2.78 -9.77 -8.25
CA THR A 88 1.80 -8.77 -7.87
C THR A 88 2.47 -7.54 -7.29
N ARG A 89 2.11 -6.34 -7.78
CA ARG A 89 2.34 -5.09 -7.05
C ARG A 89 1.21 -4.81 -6.07
N LEU A 90 1.49 -4.12 -4.97
CA LEU A 90 0.44 -3.68 -4.05
C LEU A 90 0.16 -2.19 -4.19
N LEU A 91 -1.12 -1.85 -4.20
CA LEU A 91 -1.60 -0.51 -3.93
C LEU A 91 -2.03 -0.45 -2.47
N LEU A 92 -1.32 0.32 -1.68
CA LEU A 92 -1.63 0.52 -0.27
C LEU A 92 -2.62 1.66 -0.13
N SER A 93 -3.78 1.35 0.43
CA SER A 93 -4.88 2.29 0.61
C SER A 93 -5.28 2.34 2.08
N SER A 94 -5.87 3.46 2.46
CA SER A 94 -6.50 3.65 3.76
C SER A 94 -7.80 4.41 3.61
N PHE A 95 -8.85 3.91 4.27
CA PHE A 95 -10.19 4.49 4.21
C PHE A 95 -10.70 4.63 2.76
N GLY A 96 -10.33 3.69 1.88
CA GLY A 96 -10.69 3.70 0.47
C GLY A 96 -9.96 4.72 -0.40
N GLU A 97 -8.90 5.36 0.12
CA GLU A 97 -8.04 6.27 -0.65
C GLU A 97 -6.66 5.64 -0.87
N ASP A 98 -6.21 5.63 -2.12
CA ASP A 98 -4.89 5.12 -2.50
C ASP A 98 -3.77 6.05 -2.03
N ARG A 99 -2.71 5.47 -1.48
CA ARG A 99 -1.62 6.24 -0.82
C ARG A 99 -0.26 5.96 -1.41
N VAL A 100 0.09 4.68 -1.53
CA VAL A 100 1.47 4.25 -1.80
C VAL A 100 1.45 3.01 -2.70
N ILE A 101 2.38 2.94 -3.64
CA ILE A 101 2.62 1.75 -4.45
C ILE A 101 3.81 0.98 -3.88
N VAL A 102 3.65 -0.33 -3.69
CA VAL A 102 4.74 -1.28 -3.43
C VAL A 102 4.98 -2.08 -4.71
N PRO A 103 6.12 -1.88 -5.40
CA PRO A 103 6.44 -2.61 -6.63
C PRO A 103 6.50 -4.12 -6.42
N ALA A 104 6.24 -4.89 -7.48
CA ALA A 104 6.26 -6.35 -7.43
C ALA A 104 7.63 -6.90 -6.98
N GLU A 105 8.72 -6.27 -7.41
CA GLU A 105 10.08 -6.65 -6.99
C GLU A 105 10.27 -6.55 -5.48
N GLU A 106 9.61 -5.57 -4.85
CA GLU A 106 9.65 -5.41 -3.41
C GLU A 106 8.76 -6.43 -2.70
N ILE A 107 7.60 -6.78 -3.26
CA ILE A 107 6.76 -7.87 -2.75
C ILE A 107 7.51 -9.19 -2.75
N GLN A 108 8.16 -9.53 -3.86
CA GLN A 108 9.01 -10.72 -3.96
C GLN A 108 10.14 -10.69 -2.93
N ARG A 109 10.83 -9.55 -2.80
CA ARG A 109 11.93 -9.40 -1.83
C ARG A 109 11.45 -9.60 -0.40
N LEU A 110 10.33 -9.00 -0.02
CA LEU A 110 9.77 -9.12 1.33
C LEU A 110 9.28 -10.54 1.60
N GLY A 111 8.54 -11.15 0.69
CA GLY A 111 8.01 -12.51 0.85
C GLY A 111 9.13 -13.54 1.03
N ALA A 112 10.17 -13.48 0.18
CA ALA A 112 11.32 -14.37 0.29
C ALA A 112 12.14 -14.15 1.58
N ALA A 113 12.17 -12.93 2.10
CA ALA A 113 12.98 -12.57 3.26
C ALA A 113 12.27 -12.74 4.60
N PHE A 114 10.96 -12.52 4.67
CA PHE A 114 10.20 -12.46 5.92
C PHE A 114 10.33 -13.71 6.82
N PRO A 115 10.41 -14.94 6.29
CA PRO A 115 10.58 -16.14 7.12
C PRO A 115 11.94 -16.21 7.84
N ASP A 116 12.99 -15.63 7.26
CA ASP A 116 14.38 -15.90 7.65
C ASP A 116 15.16 -14.65 8.09
N GLU A 117 14.76 -13.45 7.64
CA GLU A 117 15.43 -12.18 7.94
C GLU A 117 14.94 -11.53 9.23
N ASN A 118 15.80 -10.70 9.82
CA ASN A 118 15.43 -9.90 10.98
C ASN A 118 14.33 -8.87 10.58
N PRO A 119 13.15 -8.87 11.23
CA PRO A 119 12.09 -7.91 10.92
C PRO A 119 12.52 -6.44 11.00
N MET A 120 13.46 -6.11 11.87
CA MET A 120 14.03 -4.75 11.98
C MET A 120 14.82 -4.33 10.74
N TYR A 121 15.44 -5.29 10.03
CA TYR A 121 16.14 -5.00 8.78
C TYR A 121 15.14 -4.68 7.68
N LEU A 122 14.10 -5.51 7.53
CA LEU A 122 13.04 -5.30 6.55
C LEU A 122 12.36 -3.96 6.78
N LEU A 123 11.98 -3.69 8.03
CA LEU A 123 11.32 -2.46 8.43
C LEU A 123 12.13 -1.20 8.07
N ARG A 124 13.43 -1.16 8.39
CA ARG A 124 14.24 0.05 8.14
C ARG A 124 14.50 0.28 6.65
N THR A 125 14.64 -0.80 5.88
CA THR A 125 15.02 -0.68 4.46
C THR A 125 13.82 -0.53 3.55
N PHE A 126 12.63 -0.96 3.98
CA PHE A 126 11.42 -0.95 3.18
C PHE A 126 11.04 0.42 2.57
N PRO A 127 11.08 1.56 3.30
CA PRO A 127 10.60 2.83 2.75
C PRO A 127 11.28 3.27 1.45
N GLN A 128 12.57 2.97 1.25
CA GLN A 128 13.29 3.35 0.03
C GLN A 128 12.80 2.62 -1.23
N HIS A 129 11.93 1.62 -1.08
CA HIS A 129 11.41 0.79 -2.17
C HIS A 129 9.97 1.14 -2.55
N VAL A 130 9.30 2.03 -1.83
CA VAL A 130 7.92 2.41 -2.13
C VAL A 130 7.83 3.64 -3.05
N GLN A 131 6.75 3.71 -3.80
CA GLN A 131 6.50 4.74 -4.80
C GLN A 131 5.23 5.54 -4.51
N ASP A 132 5.15 6.76 -5.03
CA ASP A 132 3.93 7.54 -5.08
C ASP A 132 2.98 6.99 -6.16
N LEU A 133 1.78 7.55 -6.27
CA LEU A 133 0.79 7.13 -7.27
C LEU A 133 1.21 7.43 -8.73
N ASN A 134 2.29 8.20 -8.93
CA ASN A 134 2.90 8.45 -10.24
C ASN A 134 4.08 7.50 -10.53
N GLY A 135 4.38 6.57 -9.63
CA GLY A 135 5.50 5.62 -9.74
C GLY A 135 6.87 6.21 -9.40
N GLN A 136 6.93 7.40 -8.80
CA GLN A 136 8.19 8.01 -8.34
C GLN A 136 8.55 7.52 -6.94
N SER A 137 9.84 7.35 -6.65
CA SER A 137 10.30 6.96 -5.31
C SER A 137 9.86 8.00 -4.27
N LEU A 138 9.18 7.56 -3.20
CA LEU A 138 8.77 8.45 -2.10
C LEU A 138 9.94 8.82 -1.19
N PHE A 139 10.85 7.88 -1.00
CA PHE A 139 12.00 8.03 -0.11
C PHE A 139 13.30 7.84 -0.88
N PRO A 140 14.36 8.61 -0.59
CA PRO A 140 15.66 8.41 -1.18
C PRO A 140 16.39 7.22 -0.54
N GLU A 141 17.27 6.57 -1.30
CA GLU A 141 18.23 5.63 -0.73
C GLU A 141 19.16 6.35 0.28
N ARG A 142 19.22 5.84 1.51
CA ARG A 142 20.04 6.43 2.58
C ARG A 142 21.48 5.92 2.51
N ARG A 143 22.44 6.84 2.48
CA ARG A 143 23.89 6.55 2.40
C ARG A 143 24.63 7.24 3.55
N GLY A 144 25.74 6.65 4.00
CA GLY A 144 26.57 7.18 5.08
C GLY A 144 26.95 6.13 6.12
N GLY A 145 27.32 6.58 7.32
CA GLY A 145 27.65 5.69 8.44
C GLY A 145 26.44 4.92 8.95
N LEU A 146 26.65 3.66 9.38
CA LEU A 146 25.57 2.74 9.77
C LEU A 146 24.57 3.33 10.78
N LEU A 147 25.05 4.05 11.81
CA LEU A 147 24.20 4.66 12.82
C LEU A 147 23.34 5.79 12.27
N ALA A 148 23.93 6.66 11.44
CA ALA A 148 23.22 7.78 10.82
C ALA A 148 22.18 7.28 9.82
N VAL A 149 22.57 6.32 8.97
CA VAL A 149 21.66 5.67 8.00
C VAL A 149 20.50 4.98 8.70
N SER A 150 20.78 4.21 9.76
CA SER A 150 19.73 3.50 10.50
C SER A 150 18.73 4.47 11.14
N ARG A 151 19.20 5.62 11.63
CA ARG A 151 18.31 6.66 12.17
C ARG A 151 17.40 7.22 11.08
N LEU A 152 17.96 7.65 9.96
CA LEU A 152 17.18 8.22 8.84
C LEU A 152 16.17 7.21 8.29
N GLN A 153 16.55 5.94 8.19
CA GLN A 153 15.67 4.85 7.78
C GLN A 153 14.49 4.63 8.73
N MET A 154 14.69 4.79 10.04
CA MET A 154 13.59 4.74 11.01
C MET A 154 12.70 5.98 10.93
N GLU A 155 13.26 7.15 10.65
CA GLU A 155 12.49 8.38 10.39
C GLU A 155 11.63 8.20 9.12
N ASP A 156 12.19 7.63 8.05
CA ASP A 156 11.46 7.28 6.82
C ASP A 156 10.34 6.27 7.07
N PHE A 157 10.58 5.26 7.92
CA PHE A 157 9.55 4.28 8.26
C PHE A 157 8.39 4.91 9.04
N GLY A 158 8.71 5.84 9.96
CA GLY A 158 7.70 6.63 10.67
C GLY A 158 6.83 7.43 9.71
N GLU A 159 7.47 8.10 8.75
CA GLU A 159 6.80 8.92 7.74
C GLU A 159 6.01 8.08 6.73
N PHE A 160 6.55 6.94 6.29
CA PHE A 160 5.82 5.97 5.46
C PHE A 160 4.50 5.55 6.13
N GLY A 161 4.56 5.18 7.41
CA GLY A 161 3.35 4.82 8.15
C GLY A 161 2.36 5.98 8.19
N ARG A 162 2.82 7.21 8.43
CA ARG A 162 1.96 8.41 8.38
C ARG A 162 1.30 8.57 7.01
N ILE A 163 2.04 8.45 5.90
CA ILE A 163 1.48 8.58 4.55
C ILE A 163 0.44 7.49 4.28
N TRP A 164 0.70 6.25 4.69
CA TRP A 164 -0.19 5.14 4.41
C TRP A 164 -1.46 5.16 5.28
N ILE A 165 -1.34 5.26 6.61
CA ILE A 165 -2.46 4.96 7.52
C ILE A 165 -3.13 6.20 8.14
N THR A 166 -2.74 7.41 7.76
CA THR A 166 -3.41 8.62 8.29
C THR A 166 -4.85 8.70 7.78
N ASP A 167 -5.79 8.86 8.71
CA ASP A 167 -7.19 9.16 8.38
C ASP A 167 -7.27 10.51 7.62
N PRO A 168 -7.80 10.53 6.38
CA PRO A 168 -7.93 11.76 5.60
C PRO A 168 -8.81 12.83 6.27
N TYR A 169 -9.70 12.47 7.19
CA TYR A 169 -10.40 13.45 8.00
C TYR A 169 -9.47 14.17 8.99
N LEU A 170 -8.60 13.43 9.68
CA LEU A 170 -7.60 14.01 10.58
C LEU A 170 -6.56 14.83 9.83
N GLU A 171 -6.13 14.37 8.64
CA GLU A 171 -5.22 15.11 7.77
C GLU A 171 -5.79 16.48 7.36
N ARG A 172 -7.09 16.53 7.00
CA ARG A 172 -7.78 17.77 6.62
C ARG A 172 -7.94 18.76 7.78
N GLN A 173 -7.89 18.29 9.03
CA GLN A 173 -7.98 19.14 10.22
C GLN A 173 -6.63 19.58 10.77
N ALA A 174 -5.55 18.90 10.39
CA ALA A 174 -4.22 19.24 10.84
C ALA A 174 -3.82 20.63 10.29
N PRO A 175 -3.17 21.49 11.10
CA PRO A 175 -2.47 22.65 10.59
C PRO A 175 -1.50 22.19 9.48
N GLN A 176 -1.58 22.83 8.31
CA GLN A 176 -0.68 22.57 7.19
C GLN A 176 0.71 23.13 7.53
N ASP A 177 1.47 22.43 8.37
CA ASP A 177 2.89 22.68 8.49
C ASP A 177 3.57 22.07 7.25
N PRO A 178 4.30 22.86 6.45
CA PRO A 178 5.00 22.33 5.30
C PRO A 178 5.97 21.24 5.76
N ILE A 179 6.02 20.13 5.01
CA ILE A 179 7.00 19.07 5.22
C ILE A 179 8.38 19.67 4.97
N HIS A 180 9.03 20.11 6.05
CA HIS A 180 10.43 20.46 6.04
C HIS A 180 11.21 19.15 6.07
N TYR A 181 11.59 18.65 4.88
CA TYR A 181 12.78 17.84 4.81
C TYR A 181 13.88 18.66 5.47
N ARG A 182 14.46 18.14 6.54
CA ARG A 182 15.64 18.75 7.15
C ARG A 182 16.77 18.57 6.15
N ASP A 183 16.89 19.54 5.25
CA ASP A 183 17.99 19.61 4.31
C ASP A 183 19.29 19.55 5.11
N GLU A 184 20.01 18.45 4.92
CA GLU A 184 21.45 18.33 5.03
C GLU A 184 22.13 19.17 6.13
N GLU A 185 22.08 18.70 7.38
CA GLU A 185 23.23 18.96 8.26
C GLU A 185 24.27 17.86 8.05
N ALA A 186 25.23 18.21 7.20
CA ALA A 186 26.48 17.53 6.97
C ALA A 186 27.09 16.97 8.25
N PHE A 187 27.32 15.65 8.28
CA PHE A 187 28.33 15.01 9.12
C PHE A 187 28.96 13.84 8.37
#